data_AF-A0AAU9JJ92-F1
#
_entry.id   AF-A0AAU9JJ92-F1
#
_cell.length_a   1.000
_cell.length_b   1.000
_cell.length_c   1.000
_cell.angle_alpha   90.00
_cell.angle_beta   90.00
_cell.angle_gamma   90.00
#
_symmetry.space_group_name_H-M   'P 1'
#
loop_
_entity.id
_entity.type
_entity.pdbx_description
1 polymer ?
#
loop_
_entity_poly.entity_id
_entity_poly.type
_entity_poly.pdbx_seq_one_letter_code
_entity_poly.pdbx_strand_id
1 'polypeptide(L)'
;MNPSDFYMRLLHVVDRKHPTEEEHDKIENLVSAYNSIELEDDFDASKLEPLANKHLVASTNFAEQFTLLFRRAWINARRDPLAGQLLFIEYIMVAVLVDLICNNLAKNYDSSRTRTQLLFLSMATVSFFSCQNAAMQFPSETPLFLKESKQRIYSTASYYLSKSIADLPMQFLPLLVYCLMVYWVIPFNDYDASKFFIFYFVLILLQISTIGIGYILGCMVKTETVALAIVPVFLQPMMLYSGLFPSVNHYPEGFSWIQYISVRFI
;
A
#
# COMPACT_ATOMS: atom_id res chain seq x y z
N MET A 1 11.59 0.54 -48.29
CA MET A 1 10.56 0.93 -47.30
C MET A 1 9.96 -0.35 -46.74
N ASN A 2 9.69 -0.43 -45.44
CA ASN A 2 9.09 -1.63 -44.86
C ASN A 2 7.64 -1.77 -45.37
N PRO A 3 7.22 -2.91 -45.97
CA PRO A 3 5.87 -3.08 -46.48
C PRO A 3 4.79 -2.83 -45.41
N SER A 4 5.02 -3.21 -44.15
CA SER A 4 4.04 -2.95 -43.08
C SER A 4 3.88 -1.46 -42.76
N ASP A 5 4.97 -0.69 -42.80
CA ASP A 5 4.95 0.76 -42.58
C ASP A 5 4.24 1.49 -43.73
N PHE A 6 4.36 0.97 -44.96
CA PHE A 6 3.63 1.50 -46.11
C PHE A 6 2.11 1.33 -45.94
N TYR A 7 1.62 0.15 -45.56
CA TYR A 7 0.19 -0.07 -45.31
C TYR A 7 -0.33 0.73 -44.10
N MET A 8 0.46 0.83 -43.04
CA MET A 8 0.09 1.64 -41.87
C MET A 8 -0.11 3.12 -42.25
N ARG A 9 0.79 3.69 -43.05
CA ARG A 9 0.64 5.07 -43.55
C ARG A 9 -0.52 5.22 -44.53
N LEU A 10 -0.80 4.18 -45.32
CA LEU A 10 -1.92 4.21 -46.26
C LEU A 10 -3.27 4.25 -45.52
N LEU A 11 -3.39 3.50 -44.42
CA LEU A 11 -4.60 3.36 -43.58
C LEU A 11 -4.67 4.39 -42.44
N HIS A 12 -3.62 5.17 -42.21
CA HIS A 12 -3.58 6.17 -41.15
C HIS A 12 -4.53 7.34 -41.47
N VAL A 13 -5.43 7.63 -40.54
CA VAL A 13 -6.28 8.82 -40.54
C VAL A 13 -5.78 9.77 -39.46
N VAL A 14 -5.58 11.03 -39.81
CA VAL A 14 -4.99 12.03 -38.90
C VAL A 14 -5.94 12.39 -37.76
N ASP A 15 -7.23 12.54 -38.02
CA ASP A 15 -8.26 12.79 -37.01
C ASP A 15 -9.45 11.82 -37.15
N ARG A 16 -9.64 10.96 -36.15
CA ARG A 16 -10.69 9.93 -36.15
C ARG A 16 -12.08 10.51 -35.91
N LYS A 17 -12.20 11.72 -35.37
CA LYS A 17 -13.51 12.35 -35.07
C LYS A 17 -14.02 13.21 -36.22
N HIS A 18 -13.12 13.84 -36.97
CA HIS A 18 -13.44 14.70 -38.12
C HIS A 18 -12.49 14.38 -39.28
N PRO A 19 -12.67 13.22 -39.94
CA PRO A 19 -11.85 12.86 -41.10
C PRO A 19 -12.07 13.86 -42.24
N THR A 20 -11.02 14.14 -42.99
CA THR A 20 -11.11 14.94 -44.21
C THR A 20 -11.91 14.14 -45.26
N GLU A 21 -12.67 14.81 -46.12
CA GLU A 21 -13.47 14.16 -47.18
C GLU A 21 -12.60 13.19 -48.03
N GLU A 22 -11.38 13.61 -48.36
CA GLU A 22 -10.39 12.80 -49.09
C GLU A 22 -9.95 11.53 -48.34
N GLU A 23 -9.86 11.58 -47.01
CA GLU A 23 -9.48 10.43 -46.18
C GLU A 23 -10.64 9.42 -46.06
N HIS A 24 -11.87 9.93 -46.05
CA HIS A 24 -13.09 9.10 -46.02
C HIS A 24 -13.25 8.32 -47.33
N ASP A 25 -13.17 9.01 -48.46
CA ASP A 25 -13.27 8.41 -49.80
C ASP A 25 -12.17 7.37 -50.04
N LYS A 26 -10.96 7.64 -49.56
CA LYS A 26 -9.84 6.69 -49.65
C LYS A 26 -10.12 5.41 -48.89
N ILE A 27 -10.64 5.50 -47.66
CA ILE A 27 -10.98 4.31 -46.85
C ILE A 27 -12.12 3.55 -47.50
N GLU A 28 -13.16 4.23 -47.98
CA GLU A 28 -14.31 3.60 -48.61
C GLU A 28 -13.92 2.85 -49.90
N ASN A 29 -13.02 3.45 -50.70
CA ASN A 29 -12.43 2.79 -51.86
C ASN A 29 -11.60 1.56 -51.49
N LEU A 30 -10.82 1.61 -50.41
CA LEU A 30 -10.05 0.46 -49.95
C LEU A 30 -10.93 -0.65 -49.38
N VAL A 31 -12.00 -0.30 -48.66
CA VAL A 31 -12.96 -1.25 -48.08
C VAL A 31 -13.79 -1.90 -49.19
N SER A 32 -14.26 -1.14 -50.18
CA SER A 32 -14.99 -1.69 -51.32
C SER A 32 -14.11 -2.59 -52.20
N ALA A 33 -12.85 -2.19 -52.45
CA ALA A 33 -11.88 -3.03 -53.12
C ALA A 33 -11.61 -4.33 -52.34
N TYR A 34 -11.47 -4.26 -51.01
CA TYR A 34 -11.29 -5.45 -50.17
C TYR A 34 -12.50 -6.39 -50.22
N ASN A 35 -13.72 -5.84 -50.09
CA ASN A 35 -14.95 -6.64 -50.11
C ASN A 35 -15.25 -7.27 -51.49
N SER A 36 -14.71 -6.69 -52.57
CA SER A 36 -14.82 -7.26 -53.92
C SER A 36 -13.93 -8.48 -54.16
N ILE A 37 -12.97 -8.71 -53.28
CA ILE A 37 -12.08 -9.87 -53.33
C ILE A 37 -12.78 -11.02 -52.59
N GLU A 38 -13.22 -12.04 -53.32
CA GLU A 38 -13.61 -13.33 -52.74
C GLU A 38 -12.35 -14.00 -52.16
N LEU A 39 -12.06 -13.72 -50.89
CA LEU A 39 -11.06 -14.45 -50.13
C LEU A 39 -11.61 -15.85 -49.84
N GLU A 40 -10.85 -16.89 -50.16
CA GLU A 40 -11.09 -18.22 -49.61
C GLU A 40 -11.01 -18.11 -48.07
N ASP A 41 -12.15 -18.25 -47.39
CA ASP A 41 -12.27 -18.33 -45.93
C ASP A 41 -11.60 -19.62 -45.41
N ASP A 42 -10.28 -19.73 -45.55
CA ASP A 42 -9.50 -20.85 -44.99
C ASP A 42 -9.14 -20.60 -43.50
N PHE A 43 -9.44 -19.40 -42.99
CA PHE A 43 -9.19 -19.02 -41.60
C PHE A 43 -10.38 -19.36 -40.70
N ASP A 44 -10.49 -20.64 -40.38
CA ASP A 44 -11.49 -21.17 -39.47
C ASP A 44 -11.21 -20.72 -38.02
N ALA A 45 -11.80 -19.57 -37.63
CA ALA A 45 -11.65 -18.96 -36.30
C ALA A 45 -12.02 -19.92 -35.15
N SER A 46 -12.82 -20.96 -35.43
CA SER A 46 -13.18 -22.01 -34.46
C SER A 46 -11.96 -22.82 -33.98
N LYS A 47 -10.88 -22.91 -34.76
CA LYS A 47 -9.62 -23.57 -34.37
C LYS A 47 -8.81 -22.78 -33.34
N LEU A 48 -9.04 -21.47 -33.22
CA LEU A 48 -8.35 -20.57 -32.28
C LEU A 48 -9.05 -20.47 -30.93
N GLU A 49 -10.37 -20.66 -30.88
CA GLU A 49 -11.14 -20.68 -29.64
C GLU A 49 -10.59 -21.66 -28.58
N PRO A 50 -10.23 -22.92 -28.90
CA PRO A 50 -9.69 -23.84 -27.91
C PRO A 50 -8.28 -23.42 -27.42
N LEU A 51 -7.47 -22.78 -28.26
CA LEU A 51 -6.15 -22.26 -27.88
C LEU A 51 -6.24 -21.03 -26.97
N ALA A 52 -7.18 -20.12 -27.27
CA ALA A 52 -7.49 -18.96 -26.44
C ALA A 52 -8.02 -19.39 -25.07
N ASN A 53 -8.94 -20.36 -25.04
CA ASN A 53 -9.51 -20.88 -23.80
C ASN A 53 -8.52 -21.70 -22.97
N LYS A 54 -7.54 -22.36 -23.59
CA LYS A 54 -6.49 -23.12 -22.87
C LYS A 54 -5.61 -22.21 -22.00
N HIS A 55 -5.40 -20.96 -22.40
CA HIS A 55 -4.65 -19.98 -21.62
C HIS A 55 -5.45 -19.28 -20.52
N LEU A 56 -6.79 -19.35 -20.56
CA LEU A 56 -7.67 -18.60 -19.67
C LEU A 56 -8.12 -19.36 -18.41
N VAL A 57 -7.95 -20.70 -18.33
CA VAL A 57 -8.72 -21.52 -17.37
C VAL A 57 -7.92 -22.59 -16.61
N ALA A 58 -6.61 -22.44 -16.44
CA ALA A 58 -5.94 -23.23 -15.39
C ALA A 58 -6.11 -22.51 -14.04
N SER A 59 -7.33 -22.57 -13.48
CA SER A 59 -7.62 -22.13 -12.11
C SER A 59 -6.88 -23.03 -11.13
N THR A 60 -5.62 -22.71 -10.85
CA THR A 60 -4.81 -23.38 -9.84
C THR A 60 -5.47 -23.26 -8.46
N ASN A 61 -5.25 -24.25 -7.58
CA ASN A 61 -5.79 -24.23 -6.22
C ASN A 61 -5.35 -22.95 -5.46
N PHE A 62 -6.20 -22.40 -4.61
CA PHE A 62 -5.95 -21.15 -3.87
C PHE A 62 -4.64 -21.21 -3.06
N ALA A 63 -4.34 -22.38 -2.46
CA ALA A 63 -3.11 -22.59 -1.70
C ALA A 63 -1.84 -22.53 -2.56
N GLU A 64 -1.91 -23.04 -3.80
CA GLU A 64 -0.78 -22.99 -4.74
C GLU A 64 -0.56 -21.56 -5.24
N GLN A 65 -1.65 -20.85 -5.57
CA GLN A 65 -1.59 -19.41 -5.91
C GLN A 65 -0.97 -18.61 -4.75
N PHE A 66 -1.43 -18.83 -3.53
CA PHE A 66 -0.94 -18.15 -2.34
C PHE A 66 0.55 -18.43 -2.10
N THR A 67 0.98 -19.69 -2.16
CA THR A 67 2.37 -20.07 -1.89
C THR A 67 3.32 -19.48 -2.93
N LEU A 68 2.92 -19.48 -4.20
CA LEU A 68 3.72 -18.90 -5.28
C LEU A 68 3.81 -17.37 -5.17
N LEU A 69 2.69 -16.70 -4.89
CA LEU A 69 2.66 -15.26 -4.66
C LEU A 69 3.45 -14.87 -3.41
N PHE A 70 3.34 -15.64 -2.33
CA PHE A 70 4.11 -15.41 -1.10
C PHE A 70 5.61 -15.53 -1.36
N ARG A 71 6.04 -16.59 -2.07
CA ARG A 71 7.45 -16.76 -2.45
C ARG A 71 7.95 -15.59 -3.30
N ARG A 72 7.15 -15.11 -4.26
CA ARG A 72 7.47 -13.94 -5.08
C ARG A 72 7.60 -12.69 -4.23
N ALA A 73 6.62 -12.41 -3.37
CA ALA A 73 6.60 -11.24 -2.49
C ALA A 73 7.79 -11.26 -1.53
N TRP A 74 8.11 -12.42 -0.94
CA TRP A 74 9.27 -12.60 -0.06
C TRP A 74 10.60 -12.36 -0.76
N ILE A 75 10.76 -12.88 -1.98
CA ILE A 75 11.97 -12.63 -2.80
C ILE A 75 12.07 -11.15 -3.14
N ASN A 76 10.95 -10.49 -3.48
CA ASN A 76 10.92 -9.06 -3.76
C ASN A 76 11.35 -8.24 -2.55
N ALA A 77 10.74 -8.50 -1.38
CA ALA A 77 11.06 -7.83 -0.13
C ALA A 77 12.53 -8.02 0.28
N ARG A 78 13.13 -9.18 0.00
CA ARG A 78 14.57 -9.41 0.25
C ARG A 78 15.50 -8.77 -0.77
N ARG A 79 15.05 -8.60 -2.01
CA ARG A 79 15.86 -8.03 -3.10
C ARG A 79 15.83 -6.51 -3.13
N ASP A 80 14.91 -5.89 -2.42
CA ASP A 80 14.87 -4.45 -2.18
C ASP A 80 15.39 -4.11 -0.77
N PRO A 81 16.72 -4.18 -0.54
CA PRO A 81 17.29 -3.83 0.75
C PRO A 81 17.15 -2.33 1.05
N LEU A 82 16.93 -1.49 0.04
CA LEU A 82 16.85 -0.04 0.22
C LEU A 82 15.59 0.32 1.00
N ALA A 83 14.44 -0.22 0.63
CA ALA A 83 13.19 -0.02 1.37
C ALA A 83 13.30 -0.48 2.84
N GLY A 84 13.90 -1.65 3.08
CA GLY A 84 14.12 -2.16 4.43
C GLY A 84 15.12 -1.35 5.25
N GLN A 85 16.21 -0.88 4.64
CA GLN A 85 17.22 -0.04 5.29
C GLN A 85 16.68 1.33 5.67
N LEU A 86 15.90 1.96 4.78
CA LEU A 86 15.27 3.25 5.07
C LEU A 86 14.34 3.17 6.28
N LEU A 87 13.51 2.13 6.35
CA LEU A 87 12.66 1.86 7.52
C LEU A 87 13.51 1.74 8.80
N PHE A 88 14.57 0.94 8.77
CA PHE A 88 15.45 0.77 9.92
C PHE A 88 16.09 2.08 10.39
N ILE A 89 16.62 2.86 9.46
CA ILE A 89 17.26 4.15 9.74
C ILE A 89 16.23 5.14 10.31
N GLU A 90 15.03 5.19 9.73
CA GLU A 90 13.93 6.06 10.17
C GLU A 90 13.54 5.77 11.63
N TYR A 91 13.29 4.50 11.97
CA TYR A 91 12.95 4.11 13.35
C TYR A 91 14.08 4.40 14.34
N ILE A 92 15.34 4.17 13.98
CA ILE A 92 16.50 4.47 14.84
C ILE A 92 16.63 5.99 15.05
N MET A 93 16.56 6.78 13.98
CA MET A 93 16.66 8.23 14.07
C MET A 93 15.60 8.82 14.99
N VAL A 94 14.37 8.35 14.86
CA VAL A 94 13.26 8.82 15.70
C VAL A 94 13.41 8.33 17.14
N ALA A 95 13.84 7.09 17.37
CA ALA A 95 14.11 6.59 18.72
C ALA A 95 15.16 7.44 19.44
N VAL A 96 16.26 7.79 18.77
CA VAL A 96 17.31 8.67 19.31
C VAL A 96 16.78 10.06 19.62
N LEU A 97 15.96 10.64 18.72
CA LEU A 97 15.34 11.94 18.96
C LEU A 97 14.41 11.91 20.18
N VAL A 98 13.59 10.87 20.32
CA VAL A 98 12.71 10.68 21.47
C VAL A 98 13.54 10.53 22.75
N ASP A 99 14.60 9.73 22.75
CA ASP A 99 15.49 9.59 23.91
C ASP A 99 16.10 10.93 24.32
N LEU A 100 16.73 11.65 23.39
CA LEU A 100 17.38 12.93 23.69
C LEU A 100 16.44 13.98 24.29
N ILE A 101 15.20 14.05 23.79
CA ILE A 101 14.21 15.03 24.26
C ILE A 101 13.60 14.58 25.59
N CYS A 102 13.24 13.30 25.70
CA CYS A 102 12.40 12.81 26.79
C CYS A 102 13.17 12.34 28.03
N ASN A 103 14.45 11.99 27.92
CA ASN A 103 15.27 11.51 29.03
C ASN A 103 15.43 12.57 30.14
N ASN A 104 15.54 13.85 29.76
CA ASN A 104 15.56 14.96 30.72
C ASN A 104 14.18 15.26 31.30
N LEU A 105 13.11 15.01 30.54
CA LEU A 105 11.73 15.24 30.96
C LEU A 105 11.28 14.21 32.02
N ALA A 106 11.64 12.95 31.82
CA ALA A 106 11.33 11.84 32.73
C ALA A 106 11.91 12.05 34.15
N LYS A 107 13.02 12.78 34.29
CA LYS A 107 13.71 13.00 35.56
C LYS A 107 13.14 14.14 36.41
N ASN A 108 12.42 15.10 35.81
CA ASN A 108 12.08 16.37 36.46
C ASN A 108 10.57 16.57 36.74
N TYR A 109 9.68 15.82 36.07
CA TYR A 109 8.24 16.06 36.13
C TYR A 109 7.47 14.93 36.83
N ASP A 110 6.24 15.26 37.24
CA ASP A 110 5.27 14.37 37.86
C ASP A 110 5.14 13.06 37.07
N SER A 111 5.48 11.94 37.70
CA SER A 111 5.84 10.70 36.97
C SER A 111 4.65 10.10 36.22
N SER A 112 3.43 10.30 36.69
CA SER A 112 2.23 9.71 36.07
C SER A 112 1.85 10.36 34.74
N ARG A 113 1.71 11.69 34.72
CA ARG A 113 1.33 12.45 33.52
C ARG A 113 2.39 12.37 32.43
N THR A 114 3.66 12.46 32.84
CA THR A 114 4.81 12.38 31.93
C THR A 114 4.86 11.00 31.26
N ARG A 115 4.61 9.91 31.99
CA ARG A 115 4.54 8.56 31.43
C ARG A 115 3.44 8.41 30.38
N THR A 116 2.24 8.90 30.66
CA THR A 116 1.12 8.84 29.69
C THR A 116 1.44 9.61 28.41
N GLN A 117 2.08 10.77 28.53
CA GLN A 117 2.51 11.57 27.37
C GLN A 117 3.59 10.86 26.54
N LEU A 118 4.56 10.20 27.19
CA LEU A 118 5.61 9.45 26.49
C LEU A 118 5.05 8.21 25.78
N LEU A 119 4.13 7.48 26.42
CA LEU A 119 3.44 6.36 25.80
C LEU A 119 2.65 6.81 24.57
N PHE A 120 1.88 7.88 24.70
CA PHE A 120 1.15 8.45 23.57
C PHE A 120 2.07 8.89 22.44
N LEU A 121 3.18 9.59 22.76
CA LEU A 121 4.17 9.99 21.75
C LEU A 121 4.75 8.77 21.01
N SER A 122 5.08 7.70 21.74
CA SER A 122 5.61 6.48 21.12
C SER A 122 4.60 5.82 20.17
N MET A 123 3.34 5.72 20.60
CA MET A 123 2.26 5.13 19.81
C MET A 123 1.93 6.00 18.58
N ALA A 124 1.91 7.31 18.75
CA ALA A 124 1.71 8.31 17.70
C ALA A 124 2.78 8.21 16.61
N THR A 125 4.05 8.19 17.02
CA THR A 125 5.20 8.01 16.15
C THR A 125 5.09 6.74 15.34
N VAL A 126 4.88 5.59 16.02
CA VAL A 126 4.75 4.29 15.35
C VAL A 126 3.63 4.37 14.31
N SER A 127 2.42 4.77 14.71
CA SER A 127 1.24 4.87 13.83
C SER A 127 1.46 5.73 12.59
N PHE A 128 2.14 6.86 12.74
CA PHE A 128 2.43 7.78 11.65
C PHE A 128 3.35 7.11 10.61
N PHE A 129 4.48 6.56 11.06
CA PHE A 129 5.45 5.92 10.18
C PHE A 129 4.90 4.65 9.53
N SER A 130 4.15 3.80 10.25
CA SER A 130 3.55 2.59 9.65
C SER A 130 2.60 2.93 8.51
N CYS A 131 1.71 3.90 8.76
CA CYS A 131 0.70 4.31 7.81
C CYS A 131 1.33 4.98 6.59
N GLN A 132 2.31 5.86 6.81
CA GLN A 132 3.05 6.53 5.74
C GLN A 132 3.76 5.51 4.83
N ASN A 133 4.46 4.55 5.43
CA ASN A 133 5.16 3.51 4.68
C ASN A 133 4.21 2.58 3.91
N ALA A 134 3.06 2.20 4.49
CA ALA A 134 2.06 1.39 3.79
C ALA A 134 1.39 2.16 2.63
N ALA A 135 1.09 3.45 2.83
CA ALA A 135 0.47 4.30 1.82
C ALA A 135 1.41 4.61 0.63
N MET A 136 2.73 4.61 0.83
CA MET A 136 3.72 4.75 -0.25
C MET A 136 3.92 3.47 -1.06
N GLN A 137 3.98 2.32 -0.39
CA GLN A 137 4.27 1.05 -1.08
C GLN A 137 3.13 0.64 -2.02
N PHE A 138 1.87 0.88 -1.64
CA PHE A 138 0.73 0.38 -2.39
C PHE A 138 0.58 0.97 -3.81
N PRO A 139 0.67 2.31 -4.05
CA PRO A 139 0.62 2.88 -5.39
C PRO A 139 1.71 2.37 -6.33
N SER A 140 2.91 2.09 -5.81
CA SER A 140 4.03 1.59 -6.61
C SER A 140 3.77 0.21 -7.21
N GLU A 141 3.04 -0.65 -6.49
CA GLU A 141 2.72 -2.02 -6.91
C GLU A 141 1.38 -2.15 -7.65
N THR A 142 0.49 -1.16 -7.46
CA THR A 142 -0.85 -1.11 -8.08
C THR A 142 -0.86 -1.29 -9.61
N PRO A 143 0.02 -0.68 -10.43
CA PRO A 143 -0.07 -0.84 -11.90
C PRO A 143 0.21 -2.28 -12.35
N LEU A 144 1.12 -2.98 -11.67
CA LEU A 144 1.42 -4.38 -11.95
C LEU A 144 0.24 -5.27 -11.54
N PHE A 145 -0.29 -5.03 -10.33
CA PHE A 145 -1.47 -5.73 -9.84
C PHE A 145 -2.69 -5.57 -10.77
N LEU A 146 -2.98 -4.36 -11.24
CA LEU A 146 -4.10 -4.10 -12.15
C LEU A 146 -3.95 -4.83 -13.48
N LYS A 147 -2.73 -4.95 -14.00
CA LYS A 147 -2.45 -5.69 -15.23
C LYS A 147 -2.68 -7.19 -15.03
N GLU A 148 -2.16 -7.76 -13.96
CA GLU A 148 -2.27 -9.18 -13.63
C GLU A 148 -3.73 -9.56 -13.27
N SER A 149 -4.46 -8.66 -12.60
CA SER A 149 -5.89 -8.82 -12.27
C SER A 149 -6.80 -8.80 -13.49
N LYS A 150 -6.54 -7.91 -14.47
CA LYS A 150 -7.28 -7.88 -15.75
C LYS A 150 -7.12 -9.17 -16.56
N GLN A 151 -5.96 -9.82 -16.44
CA GLN A 151 -5.67 -11.10 -17.08
C GLN A 151 -6.17 -12.31 -16.26
N ARG A 152 -6.81 -12.07 -15.10
CA ARG A 152 -7.35 -13.10 -14.19
C ARG A 152 -6.32 -14.18 -13.82
N ILE A 153 -5.04 -13.81 -13.70
CA ILE A 153 -3.95 -14.75 -13.38
C ILE A 153 -4.09 -15.31 -11.96
N TYR A 154 -4.63 -14.51 -11.02
CA TYR A 154 -4.86 -14.92 -9.63
C TYR A 154 -6.03 -14.15 -9.01
N SER A 155 -6.56 -14.68 -7.91
CA SER A 155 -7.58 -14.00 -7.09
C SER A 155 -6.98 -12.83 -6.29
N THR A 156 -7.68 -11.69 -6.26
CA THR A 156 -7.29 -10.50 -5.48
C THR A 156 -7.04 -10.81 -4.00
N ALA A 157 -7.83 -11.70 -3.41
CA ALA A 157 -7.68 -12.10 -2.00
C ALA A 157 -6.37 -12.86 -1.75
N SER A 158 -5.94 -13.69 -2.70
CA SER A 158 -4.69 -14.46 -2.60
C SER A 158 -3.48 -13.53 -2.66
N TYR A 159 -3.52 -12.52 -3.55
CA TYR A 159 -2.50 -11.47 -3.64
C TYR A 159 -2.38 -10.66 -2.36
N TYR A 160 -3.50 -10.15 -1.84
CA TYR A 160 -3.49 -9.33 -0.63
C TYR A 160 -2.92 -10.08 0.56
N LEU A 161 -3.41 -11.30 0.83
CA LEU A 161 -2.95 -12.09 1.98
C LEU A 161 -1.47 -12.47 1.86
N SER A 162 -1.04 -12.93 0.68
CA SER A 162 0.35 -13.35 0.48
C SER A 162 1.32 -12.17 0.64
N LYS A 163 0.95 -10.99 0.14
CA LYS A 163 1.74 -9.77 0.28
C LYS A 163 1.79 -9.27 1.72
N SER A 164 0.64 -9.14 2.38
CA SER A 164 0.58 -8.70 3.78
C SER A 164 1.43 -9.59 4.70
N ILE A 165 1.38 -10.91 4.53
CA ILE A 165 2.16 -11.84 5.36
C ILE A 165 3.66 -11.76 5.04
N ALA A 166 4.03 -11.53 3.77
CA ALA A 166 5.43 -11.40 3.37
C ALA A 166 6.10 -10.13 3.93
N ASP A 167 5.34 -9.04 4.12
CA ASP A 167 5.86 -7.75 4.58
C ASP A 167 5.99 -7.67 6.11
N LEU A 168 5.18 -8.41 6.88
CA LEU A 168 5.19 -8.36 8.35
C LEU A 168 6.58 -8.59 8.99
N PRO A 169 7.39 -9.59 8.57
CA PRO A 169 8.68 -9.84 9.20
C PRO A 169 9.67 -8.69 9.05
N MET A 170 9.61 -7.97 7.91
CA MET A 170 10.46 -6.80 7.66
C MET A 170 10.07 -5.59 8.51
N GLN A 171 8.81 -5.53 8.98
CA GLN A 171 8.30 -4.42 9.79
C GLN A 171 8.47 -4.68 11.30
N PHE A 172 8.43 -5.93 11.75
CA PHE A 172 8.58 -6.27 13.17
C PHE A 172 9.99 -6.04 13.71
N LEU A 173 11.02 -6.24 12.90
CA LEU A 173 12.42 -6.06 13.30
C LEU A 173 12.79 -4.58 13.59
N PRO A 174 12.50 -3.60 12.71
CA PRO A 174 12.70 -2.18 13.01
C PRO A 174 11.92 -1.72 14.26
N LEU A 175 10.67 -2.18 14.39
CA LEU A 175 9.84 -1.84 15.54
C LEU A 175 10.43 -2.39 16.85
N LEU A 176 11.02 -3.58 16.82
CA LEU A 176 11.69 -4.16 18.01
C LEU A 176 12.86 -3.29 18.46
N VAL A 177 13.69 -2.82 17.52
CA VAL A 177 14.82 -1.94 17.83
C VAL A 177 14.33 -0.60 18.39
N TYR A 178 13.28 -0.03 17.81
CA TYR A 178 12.63 1.17 18.34
C TYR A 178 12.15 0.97 19.78
N CYS A 179 11.42 -0.12 20.05
CA CYS A 179 10.92 -0.44 21.39
C CYS A 179 12.05 -0.64 22.38
N LEU A 180 13.14 -1.32 21.98
CA LEU A 180 14.30 -1.51 22.84
C LEU A 180 14.92 -0.18 23.25
N MET A 181 15.04 0.80 22.35
CA MET A 181 15.61 2.10 22.69
C MET A 181 14.67 2.92 23.57
N VAL A 182 13.40 3.03 23.18
CA VAL A 182 12.43 3.92 23.86
C VAL A 182 12.01 3.38 25.23
N TYR A 183 12.02 2.07 25.44
CA TYR A 183 11.62 1.47 26.72
C TYR A 183 12.47 1.94 27.90
N TRP A 184 13.78 2.19 27.70
CA TRP A 184 14.67 2.69 28.76
C TRP A 184 14.45 4.17 29.10
N VAL A 185 13.85 4.93 28.17
CA VAL A 185 13.56 6.36 28.34
C VAL A 185 12.32 6.56 29.17
N ILE A 186 11.33 5.68 29.00
CA ILE A 186 10.09 5.73 29.75
C ILE A 186 10.38 5.17 31.15
N PRO A 187 10.11 5.92 32.23
CA PRO A 187 10.31 5.43 33.59
C PRO A 187 9.24 4.40 33.93
N PHE A 188 9.39 3.17 33.43
CA PHE A 188 8.62 2.02 33.87
C PHE A 188 9.14 1.62 35.25
N ASN A 189 8.23 1.58 36.23
CA ASN A 189 8.58 1.45 37.66
C ASN A 189 9.28 0.12 38.02
N ASP A 190 9.29 -0.86 37.11
CA ASP A 190 9.91 -2.17 37.30
C ASP A 190 10.62 -2.61 36.01
N TYR A 191 11.90 -3.00 36.11
CA TYR A 191 12.72 -3.58 35.03
C TYR A 191 12.31 -5.02 34.70
N ASP A 192 11.01 -5.26 34.55
CA ASP A 192 10.47 -6.58 34.28
C ASP A 192 10.35 -6.81 32.77
N ALA A 193 10.99 -7.89 32.29
CA ALA A 193 10.94 -8.31 30.91
C ALA A 193 9.49 -8.60 30.45
N SER A 194 8.60 -9.01 31.35
CA SER A 194 7.19 -9.26 31.04
C SER A 194 6.49 -8.00 30.50
N LYS A 195 6.76 -6.84 31.10
CA LYS A 195 6.16 -5.56 30.73
C LYS A 195 6.69 -5.04 29.39
N PHE A 196 7.95 -5.32 29.09
CA PHE A 196 8.54 -5.03 27.78
C PHE A 196 7.81 -5.78 26.65
N PHE A 197 7.56 -7.08 26.82
CA PHE A 197 6.84 -7.86 25.80
C PHE A 197 5.39 -7.40 25.62
N ILE A 198 4.71 -7.00 26.70
CA ILE A 198 3.36 -6.41 26.61
C ILE A 198 3.42 -5.10 25.81
N PHE A 199 4.37 -4.21 26.11
CA PHE A 199 4.54 -2.95 25.39
C PHE A 199 4.84 -3.18 23.90
N TYR A 200 5.76 -4.09 23.58
CA TYR A 200 6.08 -4.46 22.20
C TYR A 200 4.88 -5.05 21.46
N PHE A 201 4.12 -5.93 22.12
CA PHE A 201 2.93 -6.55 21.53
C PHE A 201 1.83 -5.53 21.23
N VAL A 202 1.58 -4.58 22.15
CA VAL A 202 0.62 -3.48 21.92
C VAL A 202 1.05 -2.63 20.72
N LEU A 203 2.34 -2.31 20.60
CA LEU A 203 2.83 -1.55 19.45
C LEU A 203 2.77 -2.33 18.14
N ILE A 204 2.95 -3.66 18.15
CA ILE A 204 2.73 -4.49 16.96
C ILE A 204 1.27 -4.45 16.52
N LEU A 205 0.32 -4.62 17.44
CA LEU A 205 -1.11 -4.57 17.11
C LEU A 205 -1.48 -3.21 16.52
N LEU A 206 -0.94 -2.14 17.10
CA LEU A 206 -1.10 -0.79 16.60
C LEU A 206 -0.52 -0.60 15.19
N GLN A 207 0.71 -1.09 14.98
CA GLN A 207 1.38 -1.07 13.67
C GLN A 207 0.51 -1.78 12.62
N ILE A 208 0.00 -2.98 12.90
CA ILE A 208 -0.84 -3.75 11.98
C ILE A 208 -2.14 -2.99 11.65
N SER A 209 -2.78 -2.38 12.65
CA SER A 209 -4.00 -1.59 12.44
C SER A 209 -3.75 -0.38 11.53
N THR A 210 -2.66 0.35 11.77
CA THR A 210 -2.30 1.56 11.01
C THR A 210 -1.81 1.25 9.61
N ILE A 211 -1.15 0.11 9.39
CA ILE A 211 -0.83 -0.41 8.05
C ILE A 211 -2.12 -0.68 7.26
N GLY A 212 -3.15 -1.26 7.89
CA GLY A 212 -4.45 -1.47 7.24
C GLY A 212 -5.08 -0.17 6.77
N ILE A 213 -5.05 0.87 7.61
CA ILE A 213 -5.51 2.22 7.24
C ILE A 213 -4.66 2.78 6.10
N GLY A 214 -3.33 2.61 6.16
CA GLY A 214 -2.40 3.04 5.12
C GLY A 214 -2.68 2.38 3.77
N TYR A 215 -3.03 1.09 3.73
CA TYR A 215 -3.44 0.41 2.50
C TYR A 215 -4.76 0.96 1.95
N ILE A 216 -5.75 1.25 2.81
CA ILE A 216 -7.01 1.86 2.36
C ILE A 216 -6.74 3.22 1.71
N LEU A 217 -5.92 4.07 2.35
CA LEU A 217 -5.55 5.37 1.81
C LEU A 217 -4.72 5.24 0.52
N GLY A 218 -3.81 4.26 0.47
CA GLY A 218 -3.01 3.94 -0.71
C GLY A 218 -3.87 3.52 -1.91
N CYS A 219 -4.94 2.75 -1.69
CA CYS A 219 -5.90 2.36 -2.74
C CYS A 219 -6.66 3.56 -3.34
N MET A 220 -6.90 4.61 -2.56
CA MET A 220 -7.63 5.79 -3.01
C MET A 220 -6.80 6.70 -3.92
N VAL A 221 -5.47 6.52 -3.93
CA VAL A 221 -4.53 7.44 -4.55
C VAL A 221 -3.74 6.74 -5.66
N LYS A 222 -3.46 7.47 -6.75
CA LYS A 222 -2.71 6.94 -7.91
C LYS A 222 -1.21 7.22 -7.88
N THR A 223 -0.78 8.20 -7.08
CA THR A 223 0.60 8.68 -7.03
C THR A 223 1.10 8.70 -5.58
N GLU A 224 2.32 8.21 -5.36
CA GLU A 224 2.97 8.15 -4.04
C GLU A 224 3.04 9.51 -3.33
N THR A 225 3.30 10.58 -4.09
CA THR A 225 3.39 11.96 -3.55
C THR A 225 2.07 12.45 -2.94
N VAL A 226 0.94 12.08 -3.56
CA VAL A 226 -0.38 12.44 -3.06
C VAL A 226 -0.73 11.58 -1.83
N ALA A 227 -0.27 10.33 -1.78
CA ALA A 227 -0.46 9.46 -0.63
C ALA A 227 0.27 10.00 0.61
N LEU A 228 1.50 10.52 0.42
CA LEU A 228 2.25 11.19 1.49
C LEU A 228 1.54 12.43 2.05
N ALA A 229 0.83 13.17 1.21
CA ALA A 229 0.09 14.37 1.63
C ALA A 229 -1.21 14.02 2.38
N ILE A 230 -1.89 12.92 2.04
CA ILE A 230 -3.19 12.57 2.62
C ILE A 230 -3.07 11.88 3.99
N VAL A 231 -1.99 11.13 4.23
CA VAL A 231 -1.73 10.41 5.50
C VAL A 231 -1.80 11.32 6.73
N PRO A 232 -1.07 12.45 6.81
CA PRO A 232 -1.16 13.35 7.97
C PRO A 232 -2.56 13.97 8.11
N VAL A 233 -3.21 14.32 7.00
CA VAL A 233 -4.57 14.89 7.02
C VAL A 233 -5.58 13.93 7.64
N PHE A 234 -5.39 12.62 7.46
CA PHE A 234 -6.26 11.60 8.03
C PHE A 234 -5.87 11.20 9.46
N LEU A 235 -4.57 11.02 9.73
CA LEU A 235 -4.09 10.57 11.04
C LEU A 235 -4.14 11.65 12.11
N GLN A 236 -3.85 12.90 11.77
CA GLN A 236 -3.72 13.99 12.74
C GLN A 236 -5.05 14.28 13.48
N PRO A 237 -6.22 14.28 12.82
CA PRO A 237 -7.51 14.29 13.52
C PRO A 237 -7.69 13.08 14.44
N MET A 238 -7.36 11.86 13.97
CA MET A 238 -7.50 10.63 14.77
C MET A 238 -6.64 10.68 16.04
N MET A 239 -5.44 11.25 15.95
CA MET A 239 -4.56 11.46 17.10
C MET A 239 -5.10 12.50 18.09
N LEU A 240 -5.81 13.52 17.61
CA LEU A 240 -6.45 14.53 18.47
C LEU A 240 -7.57 13.90 19.32
N TYR A 241 -8.32 12.95 18.77
CA TYR A 241 -9.40 12.23 19.47
C TYR A 241 -8.90 11.05 20.33
N SER A 242 -7.59 10.85 20.47
CA SER A 242 -7.00 9.72 21.19
C SER A 242 -7.26 9.68 22.70
N GLY A 243 -7.73 10.77 23.31
CA GLY A 243 -8.05 10.85 24.73
C GLY A 243 -6.96 11.47 25.63
N LEU A 244 -5.77 11.77 25.09
CA LEU A 244 -4.73 12.48 25.84
C LEU A 244 -5.03 13.99 26.00
N PHE A 245 -5.72 14.59 25.03
CA PHE A 245 -6.12 15.99 25.10
C PHE A 245 -7.39 16.14 25.96
N PRO A 246 -7.44 17.09 26.92
CA PRO A 246 -8.67 17.40 27.64
C PRO A 246 -9.65 18.03 26.62
N SER A 247 -10.89 17.59 26.41
CA SER A 247 -11.83 16.88 27.26
C SER A 247 -12.86 16.13 26.40
N VAL A 248 -13.04 14.83 26.66
CA VAL A 248 -14.04 13.95 26.02
C VAL A 248 -15.47 14.48 26.14
N ASN A 249 -15.72 15.36 27.12
CA ASN A 249 -17.03 15.93 27.42
C ASN A 249 -17.33 17.26 26.70
N HIS A 250 -16.37 17.86 25.99
CA HIS A 250 -16.57 19.13 25.25
C HIS A 250 -16.48 18.98 23.74
N TYR A 251 -16.39 17.75 23.21
CA TYR A 251 -16.46 17.57 21.77
C TYR A 251 -17.86 17.93 21.27
N PRO A 252 -17.99 18.67 20.15
CA PRO A 252 -19.30 18.89 19.55
C PRO A 252 -19.96 17.53 19.29
N GLU A 253 -21.25 17.37 19.63
CA GLU A 253 -21.96 16.09 19.56
C GLU A 253 -21.81 15.40 18.20
N GLY A 254 -21.69 16.17 17.11
CA GLY A 254 -21.50 15.67 15.75
C GLY A 254 -20.15 15.01 15.45
N PHE A 255 -19.12 15.15 16.28
CA PHE A 255 -17.78 14.55 16.07
C PHE A 255 -17.43 13.46 17.09
N SER A 256 -18.31 13.22 18.07
CA SER A 256 -18.11 12.21 19.12
C SER A 256 -17.98 10.78 18.56
N TRP A 257 -18.48 10.48 17.35
CA TRP A 257 -18.34 9.15 16.76
C TRP A 257 -16.91 8.81 16.31
N ILE A 258 -16.08 9.82 16.00
CA ILE A 258 -14.71 9.62 15.50
C ILE A 258 -13.84 8.87 16.52
N GLN A 259 -14.11 9.05 17.82
CA GLN A 259 -13.40 8.35 18.89
C GLN A 259 -13.53 6.82 18.85
N TYR A 260 -14.60 6.30 18.24
CA TYR A 260 -14.83 4.85 18.13
C TYR A 260 -14.12 4.25 16.92
N ILE A 261 -13.74 5.09 15.95
CA ILE A 261 -13.03 4.69 14.73
C ILE A 261 -11.54 4.93 14.88
N SER A 262 -11.14 5.96 15.64
CA SER A 262 -9.74 6.21 15.95
C SER A 262 -9.13 5.01 16.66
N VAL A 263 -7.87 4.69 16.32
CA VAL A 263 -7.09 3.74 17.10
C VAL A 263 -6.85 4.37 18.47
N ARG A 264 -7.69 4.00 19.43
CA ARG A 264 -7.73 4.60 20.76
C ARG A 264 -6.47 4.21 21.53
N PHE A 265 -5.64 5.20 21.83
CA PHE A 265 -4.45 5.07 22.67
C PHE A 265 -4.87 5.19 24.15
N ILE A 266 -5.22 4.06 24.79
CA ILE A 266 -5.58 4.02 26.22
C ILE A 266 -4.44 3.42 27.05
#